data_AF-A0A316YYB7-F1
#
_entry.id   AF-A0A316YYB7-F1
#
_cell.length_a   1.000
_cell.length_b   1.000
_cell.length_c   1.000
_cell.angle_alpha   90.00
_cell.angle_beta   90.00
_cell.angle_gamma   90.00
#
_symmetry.space_group_name_H-M   'P 1'
#
loop_
_entity.id
_entity.type
_entity.pdbx_description
1 polymer ?
#
loop_
_entity_poly.entity_id
_entity_poly.type
_entity_poly.pdbx_seq_one_letter_code
_entity_poly.pdbx_strand_id
1 'polypeptide(L)'
;MEKESEEEIPTGSGFLGRLLQRERGRRGGTNEPADSFEGIFRDSGGEARSAVAASTLSAPAILSLDKINERPAYDASRESPLGRLGHAIYRGQAGVGILSDEDDFNMIGADESGRSLLMLRHDHPRKYIAVVVDADQLIFLPDLLRAGAKGGRMAAEAVKRNVADDVGAPVDEIDVRIELFANSAGLRGFLNGTKTVSLEVFYDFLLGFINSSPLYRFVDTGRALQSADNKVRAVFVDYVLDNDCEQVYIGGLGDYGYRAELDSLRRLKLLHRVSLLGIPDYTRVSRFYRDYAQRKVSWAGDVFILNQQVREKAGI
;
A
#
# COMPACT_ATOMS: atom_id res chain seq x y z
N MET A 1 41.58 2.02 33.68
CA MET A 1 41.31 0.57 33.52
C MET A 1 39.95 0.34 34.13
N GLU A 2 38.90 0.46 33.33
CA GLU A 2 37.54 0.07 33.66
C GLU A 2 36.84 -0.18 32.32
N LYS A 3 36.30 -1.38 32.16
CA LYS A 3 35.68 -1.89 30.94
C LYS A 3 34.20 -1.50 30.96
N GLU A 4 33.74 -0.76 29.96
CA GLU A 4 32.31 -0.64 29.68
C GLU A 4 31.86 -1.86 28.86
N SER A 5 30.79 -2.48 29.33
CA SER A 5 30.13 -3.65 28.76
C SER A 5 29.34 -3.27 27.51
N GLU A 6 29.65 -3.95 26.40
CA GLU A 6 28.83 -3.94 25.18
C GLU A 6 27.49 -4.65 25.45
N GLU A 7 26.39 -3.92 25.27
CA GLU A 7 25.04 -4.47 25.29
C GLU A 7 24.68 -4.89 23.85
N GLU A 8 24.66 -6.20 23.59
CA GLU A 8 24.25 -6.79 22.31
C GLU A 8 22.76 -6.52 22.04
N ILE A 9 22.46 -5.73 21.01
CA ILE A 9 21.11 -5.57 20.48
C ILE A 9 20.79 -6.82 19.62
N PRO A 10 19.70 -7.56 19.89
CA PRO A 10 19.42 -8.78 19.15
C PRO A 10 19.06 -8.45 17.70
N THR A 11 19.87 -8.95 16.75
CA THR A 11 19.57 -8.96 15.32
C THR A 11 18.39 -9.90 15.06
N GLY A 12 17.17 -9.39 15.26
CA GLY A 12 15.96 -10.08 14.87
C GLY A 12 15.94 -10.28 13.36
N SER A 13 15.87 -11.54 12.93
CA SER A 13 15.56 -11.94 11.56
C SER A 13 14.32 -11.19 11.08
N GLY A 14 14.56 -10.15 10.28
CA GLY A 14 13.54 -9.25 9.78
C GLY A 14 12.50 -9.99 8.96
N PHE A 15 11.28 -9.45 8.94
CA PHE A 15 10.14 -9.91 8.16
C PHE A 15 10.49 -10.33 6.70
N LEU A 16 11.45 -9.65 6.07
CA LEU A 16 11.97 -9.98 4.74
C LEU A 16 12.70 -11.33 4.66
N GLY A 17 13.42 -11.75 5.70
CA GLY A 17 14.06 -13.06 5.75
C GLY A 17 13.04 -14.21 5.74
N ARG A 18 11.90 -14.03 6.42
CA ARG A 18 10.80 -14.99 6.44
C ARG A 18 10.01 -15.02 5.13
N LEU A 19 9.86 -13.88 4.46
CA LEU A 19 9.20 -13.80 3.15
C LEU A 19 10.02 -14.49 2.04
N LEU A 20 11.35 -14.31 2.06
CA LEU A 20 12.27 -14.95 1.11
C LEU A 20 12.38 -16.47 1.30
N GLN A 21 12.26 -16.99 2.53
CA GLN A 21 12.18 -18.43 2.77
C GLN A 21 10.89 -19.05 2.22
N ARG A 22 9.79 -18.29 2.18
CA ARG A 22 8.50 -18.75 1.66
C ARG A 22 8.46 -18.77 0.12
N GLU A 23 9.14 -17.83 -0.54
CA GLU A 23 9.28 -17.79 -2.00
C GLU A 23 10.26 -18.84 -2.55
N ARG A 24 11.33 -19.18 -1.81
CA ARG A 24 12.27 -20.25 -2.19
C ARG A 24 11.69 -21.67 -2.11
N GLY A 25 10.61 -21.87 -1.35
CA GLY A 25 9.92 -23.17 -1.24
C GLY A 25 8.99 -23.51 -2.41
N ARG A 26 8.80 -22.61 -3.39
CA ARG A 26 7.84 -22.78 -4.50
C ARG A 26 8.47 -23.07 -5.87
N ARG A 27 9.80 -23.13 -5.98
CA ARG A 27 10.51 -23.53 -7.21
C ARG A 27 11.65 -24.48 -6.87
N GLY A 28 11.39 -25.77 -7.00
CA GLY A 28 12.41 -26.81 -6.88
C GLY A 28 11.81 -28.14 -6.44
N GLY A 29 11.21 -28.86 -7.39
CA GLY A 29 10.97 -30.29 -7.21
C GLY A 29 12.21 -31.07 -7.62
N THR A 30 12.76 -31.88 -6.71
CA THR A 30 13.41 -33.16 -7.00
C THR A 30 13.41 -34.02 -5.73
N ASN A 31 13.11 -35.31 -5.92
CA ASN A 31 13.02 -36.38 -4.93
C ASN A 31 14.29 -36.56 -4.08
N GLU A 32 14.15 -36.82 -2.77
CA GLU A 32 14.65 -38.00 -2.02
C GLU A 32 14.49 -37.83 -0.48
N PRO A 33 14.59 -38.91 0.34
CA PRO A 33 13.55 -39.27 1.30
C PRO A 33 13.73 -38.69 2.71
N ALA A 34 12.60 -38.69 3.43
CA ALA A 34 12.49 -38.35 4.83
C ALA A 34 13.08 -39.45 5.71
N ASP A 35 13.96 -39.07 6.63
CA ASP A 35 14.35 -39.90 7.77
C ASP A 35 14.29 -39.11 9.08
N SER A 36 13.59 -39.73 10.03
CA SER A 36 13.63 -39.52 11.48
C SER A 36 13.30 -38.13 12.05
N PHE A 37 12.13 -38.03 12.68
CA PHE A 37 12.05 -37.62 14.09
C PHE A 37 10.76 -38.20 14.71
N GLU A 38 10.88 -39.39 15.29
CA GLU A 38 9.96 -39.87 16.32
C GLU A 38 10.16 -39.05 17.59
N GLY A 39 9.08 -38.71 18.29
CA GLY A 39 9.17 -38.43 19.72
C GLY A 39 8.10 -37.50 20.26
N ILE A 40 7.23 -38.08 21.10
CA ILE A 40 6.54 -37.44 22.22
C ILE A 40 5.21 -36.74 21.86
N PHE A 41 4.12 -37.51 21.80
CA PHE A 41 3.05 -37.47 22.82
C PHE A 41 2.10 -38.69 22.62
N ARG A 42 2.31 -39.72 23.47
CA ARG A 42 1.28 -40.65 23.97
C ARG A 42 0.43 -39.88 25.01
N ASP A 43 -0.78 -40.23 25.40
CA ASP A 43 -1.83 -41.19 25.02
C ASP A 43 -3.00 -40.86 25.97
N SER A 44 -4.25 -40.86 25.50
CA SER A 44 -5.44 -41.09 26.34
C SER A 44 -6.67 -41.44 25.50
N GLY A 45 -6.70 -42.71 25.08
CA GLY A 45 -7.81 -43.66 25.33
C GLY A 45 -9.23 -43.34 24.88
N GLY A 46 -9.76 -44.17 23.97
CA GLY A 46 -11.19 -44.32 23.71
C GLY A 46 -11.48 -45.27 22.54
N GLU A 47 -11.53 -46.57 22.83
CA GLU A 47 -11.83 -47.64 21.87
C GLU A 47 -13.27 -47.55 21.29
N ALA A 48 -13.39 -47.71 19.97
CA ALA A 48 -14.56 -48.35 19.36
C ALA A 48 -14.12 -49.10 18.10
N ARG A 49 -14.08 -50.43 18.20
CA ARG A 49 -13.93 -51.35 17.07
C ARG A 49 -15.27 -51.46 16.33
N SER A 50 -15.27 -51.26 15.02
CA SER A 50 -15.98 -52.18 14.10
C SER A 50 -15.49 -51.99 12.67
N ALA A 51 -15.13 -53.11 12.04
CA ALA A 51 -14.69 -53.21 10.67
C ALA A 51 -15.82 -52.88 9.68
N VAL A 52 -15.45 -52.47 8.45
CA VAL A 52 -15.90 -53.09 7.17
C VAL A 52 -15.29 -52.32 5.99
N ALA A 53 -14.74 -53.11 5.05
CA ALA A 53 -14.45 -52.83 3.64
C ALA A 53 -13.30 -51.87 3.28
N ALA A 54 -12.21 -52.49 2.81
CA ALA A 54 -11.26 -51.88 1.88
C ALA A 54 -12.00 -51.37 0.64
N SER A 55 -11.95 -50.06 0.40
CA SER A 55 -12.24 -49.48 -0.91
C SER A 55 -11.00 -48.75 -1.39
N THR A 56 -10.51 -49.21 -2.52
CA THR A 56 -9.39 -48.66 -3.28
C THR A 56 -9.74 -47.22 -3.64
N LEU A 57 -8.99 -46.23 -3.13
CA LEU A 57 -9.11 -44.83 -3.55
C LEU A 57 -8.65 -44.72 -5.01
N SER A 58 -9.63 -44.79 -5.92
CA SER A 58 -9.51 -44.27 -7.28
C SER A 58 -9.19 -42.78 -7.20
N ALA A 59 -8.19 -42.32 -7.96
CA ALA A 59 -7.92 -40.91 -8.19
C ALA A 59 -9.22 -40.13 -8.51
N PRO A 60 -9.39 -38.88 -8.06
CA PRO A 60 -10.57 -38.11 -8.41
C PRO A 60 -10.57 -37.88 -9.92
N ALA A 61 -11.64 -38.34 -10.57
CA ALA A 61 -11.88 -38.08 -11.98
C ALA A 61 -11.93 -36.57 -12.21
N ILE A 62 -11.04 -36.07 -13.06
CA ILE A 62 -11.13 -34.71 -13.60
C ILE A 62 -12.43 -34.66 -14.42
N LEU A 63 -13.43 -33.94 -13.90
CA LEU A 63 -14.63 -33.61 -14.68
C LEU A 63 -14.20 -32.77 -15.89
N SER A 64 -14.54 -33.21 -17.11
CA SER A 64 -14.33 -32.38 -18.30
C SER A 64 -15.18 -31.12 -18.19
N LEU A 65 -14.61 -30.00 -18.64
CA LEU A 65 -15.22 -28.67 -18.64
C LEU A 65 -16.54 -28.60 -19.43
N ASP A 66 -16.87 -29.61 -20.22
CA ASP A 66 -18.04 -29.63 -21.10
C ASP A 66 -19.37 -29.85 -20.34
N LYS A 67 -19.35 -30.31 -19.08
CA LYS A 67 -20.56 -30.56 -18.29
C LYS A 67 -21.06 -29.38 -17.44
N ILE A 68 -20.36 -28.24 -17.45
CA ILE A 68 -20.73 -27.07 -16.63
C ILE A 68 -21.84 -26.22 -17.31
N ASN A 69 -22.20 -26.52 -18.56
CA ASN A 69 -23.07 -25.65 -19.36
C ASN A 69 -24.55 -26.02 -19.41
N GLU A 70 -25.00 -27.05 -18.69
CA GLU A 70 -26.43 -27.36 -18.56
C GLU A 70 -27.01 -26.71 -17.30
N ARG A 71 -27.27 -25.39 -17.35
CA ARG A 71 -28.13 -24.76 -16.36
C ARG A 71 -29.57 -25.25 -16.59
N PRO A 72 -30.29 -25.75 -15.57
CA PRO A 72 -31.70 -26.09 -15.73
C PRO A 72 -32.50 -24.84 -16.12
N ALA A 73 -33.49 -25.02 -17.00
CA ALA A 73 -34.38 -23.95 -17.44
C ALA A 73 -35.02 -23.24 -16.24
N TYR A 74 -35.06 -21.91 -16.32
CA TYR A 74 -35.59 -21.04 -15.26
C TYR A 74 -37.06 -21.35 -14.95
N ASP A 75 -37.34 -21.69 -13.69
CA ASP A 75 -38.67 -22.02 -13.18
C ASP A 75 -39.24 -20.85 -12.36
N ALA A 76 -40.14 -20.08 -12.99
CA ALA A 76 -40.78 -18.91 -12.40
C ALA A 76 -41.66 -19.23 -11.17
N SER A 77 -42.03 -20.51 -10.96
CA SER A 77 -42.86 -20.91 -9.81
C SER A 77 -42.11 -20.93 -8.47
N ARG A 78 -40.77 -20.93 -8.51
CA ARG A 78 -39.88 -20.97 -7.33
C ARG A 78 -39.31 -19.60 -6.95
N GLU A 79 -39.77 -18.54 -7.62
CA GLU A 79 -39.19 -17.21 -7.46
C GLU A 79 -39.66 -16.54 -6.16
N SER A 80 -38.68 -16.10 -5.35
CA SER A 80 -38.95 -15.35 -4.14
C SER A 80 -39.65 -14.02 -4.47
N PRO A 81 -40.39 -13.41 -3.53
CA PRO A 81 -40.94 -12.06 -3.73
C PRO A 81 -39.87 -11.03 -4.12
N LEU A 82 -38.64 -11.18 -3.63
CA LEU A 82 -37.50 -10.34 -4.00
C LEU A 82 -37.02 -10.61 -5.44
N GLY A 83 -37.02 -11.87 -5.87
CA GLY A 83 -36.72 -12.25 -7.25
C GLY A 83 -37.73 -11.65 -8.23
N ARG A 84 -39.03 -11.76 -7.90
CA ARG A 84 -40.12 -11.16 -8.68
C ARG A 84 -40.02 -9.64 -8.75
N LEU A 85 -39.62 -8.98 -7.66
CA LEU A 85 -39.36 -7.54 -7.65
C LEU A 85 -38.16 -7.18 -8.55
N GLY A 86 -37.05 -7.91 -8.45
CA GLY A 86 -35.90 -7.73 -9.33
C GLY A 86 -36.25 -7.92 -10.81
N HIS A 87 -37.05 -8.92 -11.13
CA HIS A 87 -37.49 -9.20 -12.49
C HIS A 87 -38.53 -8.18 -13.00
N ALA A 88 -39.39 -7.65 -12.14
CA ALA A 88 -40.33 -6.57 -12.45
C ALA A 88 -39.61 -5.23 -12.68
N ILE A 89 -38.53 -4.95 -11.96
CA ILE A 89 -37.65 -3.79 -12.20
C ILE A 89 -36.99 -3.95 -13.57
N TYR A 90 -36.43 -5.13 -13.86
CA TYR A 90 -35.78 -5.43 -15.14
C TYR A 90 -36.75 -5.36 -16.34
N ARG A 91 -37.97 -5.92 -16.20
CA ARG A 91 -39.01 -5.83 -17.24
C ARG A 91 -39.70 -4.47 -17.33
N GLY A 92 -39.78 -3.73 -16.23
CA GLY A 92 -40.28 -2.35 -16.22
C GLY A 92 -39.37 -1.40 -17.01
N GLN A 93 -38.15 -1.82 -17.29
CA GLN A 93 -37.20 -1.15 -18.19
C GLN A 93 -37.27 -1.66 -19.64
N ALA A 94 -38.30 -2.39 -20.06
CA ALA A 94 -38.48 -2.87 -21.44
C ALA A 94 -38.71 -1.77 -22.51
N GLY A 95 -38.33 -0.52 -22.23
CA GLY A 95 -38.13 0.56 -23.19
C GLY A 95 -36.68 1.05 -23.29
N VAL A 96 -35.75 0.48 -22.53
CA VAL A 96 -34.31 0.73 -22.65
C VAL A 96 -33.80 -0.36 -23.59
N GLY A 97 -33.44 0.03 -24.82
CA GLY A 97 -32.75 -0.86 -25.74
C GLY A 97 -31.54 -1.48 -25.04
N ILE A 98 -31.21 -2.73 -25.37
CA ILE A 98 -29.90 -3.28 -25.03
C ILE A 98 -28.90 -2.36 -25.74
N LEU A 99 -28.32 -1.45 -24.98
CA LEU A 99 -27.26 -0.58 -25.42
C LEU A 99 -26.12 -1.48 -25.89
N SER A 100 -25.51 -1.13 -27.03
CA SER A 100 -24.32 -1.84 -27.46
C SER A 100 -23.23 -1.67 -26.39
N ASP A 101 -22.23 -2.56 -26.33
CA ASP A 101 -21.11 -2.40 -25.38
C ASP A 101 -20.52 -0.96 -25.46
N GLU A 102 -20.48 -0.38 -26.67
CA GLU A 102 -20.04 1.01 -26.91
C GLU A 102 -20.93 2.08 -26.27
N ASP A 103 -22.24 1.84 -26.19
CA ASP A 103 -23.21 2.76 -25.61
C ASP A 103 -23.19 2.73 -24.06
N ASP A 104 -22.90 1.58 -23.45
CA ASP A 104 -22.65 1.45 -22.00
C ASP A 104 -21.39 2.24 -21.59
N PHE A 105 -20.33 2.21 -22.41
CA PHE A 105 -19.11 2.98 -22.14
C PHE A 105 -19.30 4.49 -22.17
N ASN A 106 -20.16 5.01 -23.05
CA ASN A 106 -20.49 6.44 -23.08
C ASN A 106 -21.22 6.90 -21.80
N MET A 107 -21.89 5.99 -21.09
CA MET A 107 -22.55 6.26 -19.82
C MET A 107 -21.61 6.18 -18.60
N ILE A 108 -20.50 5.44 -18.69
CA ILE A 108 -19.42 5.41 -17.68
C ILE A 108 -18.69 6.77 -17.60
N GLY A 109 -18.91 7.72 -18.51
CA GLY A 109 -18.38 9.09 -18.38
C GLY A 109 -19.24 10.04 -17.53
N ALA A 110 -20.50 9.67 -17.24
CA ALA A 110 -21.54 10.60 -16.82
C ALA A 110 -21.62 10.85 -15.30
N ASP A 111 -21.16 9.90 -14.47
CA ASP A 111 -21.14 10.01 -13.01
C ASP A 111 -19.72 9.89 -12.41
N GLU A 112 -19.58 10.23 -11.12
CA GLU A 112 -18.27 10.21 -10.42
C GLU A 112 -17.63 8.81 -10.37
N SER A 113 -18.45 7.76 -10.31
CA SER A 113 -18.02 6.36 -10.27
C SER A 113 -17.38 5.94 -11.58
N GLY A 114 -18.00 6.32 -12.70
CA GLY A 114 -17.51 6.00 -14.02
C GLY A 114 -16.26 6.80 -14.40
N ARG A 115 -16.14 8.06 -13.98
CA ARG A 115 -14.87 8.83 -14.08
C ARG A 115 -13.73 8.17 -13.29
N SER A 116 -14.02 7.63 -12.12
CA SER A 116 -13.04 6.89 -11.31
C SER A 116 -12.62 5.59 -12.01
N LEU A 117 -13.56 4.87 -12.63
CA LEU A 117 -13.25 3.69 -13.44
C LEU A 117 -12.44 4.03 -14.69
N LEU A 118 -12.75 5.12 -15.39
CA LEU A 118 -11.96 5.60 -16.53
C LEU A 118 -10.55 6.03 -16.11
N MET A 119 -10.38 6.64 -14.92
CA MET A 119 -9.05 6.89 -14.34
C MET A 119 -8.30 5.60 -13.99
N LEU A 120 -8.98 4.48 -13.79
CA LEU A 120 -8.38 3.19 -13.45
C LEU A 120 -8.19 2.26 -14.65
N ARG A 121 -8.87 2.54 -15.77
CA ARG A 121 -8.84 1.74 -17.00
C ARG A 121 -7.60 2.07 -17.83
N HIS A 122 -6.79 1.05 -18.12
CA HIS A 122 -5.71 1.13 -19.10
C HIS A 122 -5.70 -0.14 -19.97
N ASP A 123 -5.37 0.01 -21.25
CA ASP A 123 -5.33 -1.10 -22.22
C ASP A 123 -4.07 -2.00 -22.07
N HIS A 124 -3.16 -1.64 -21.15
CA HIS A 124 -1.85 -2.25 -20.90
C HIS A 124 -1.56 -2.29 -19.38
N PRO A 125 -0.63 -3.13 -18.87
CA PRO A 125 -0.24 -3.08 -17.46
C PRO A 125 0.17 -1.65 -17.07
N ARG A 126 -0.52 -1.09 -16.08
CA ARG A 126 -0.41 0.33 -15.72
C ARG A 126 0.90 0.56 -14.99
N LYS A 127 1.90 1.10 -15.71
CA LYS A 127 3.08 1.67 -15.08
C LYS A 127 2.68 2.84 -14.19
N TYR A 128 3.19 2.85 -12.97
CA TYR A 128 2.88 3.87 -11.98
C TYR A 128 4.09 4.22 -11.14
N ILE A 129 4.02 5.36 -10.48
CA ILE A 129 5.03 5.85 -9.55
C ILE A 129 4.40 5.96 -8.17
N ALA A 130 5.09 5.45 -7.15
CA ALA A 130 4.61 5.52 -5.77
C ALA A 130 5.34 6.62 -4.98
N VAL A 131 4.59 7.31 -4.12
CA VAL A 131 5.10 8.25 -3.12
C VAL A 131 4.60 7.78 -1.76
N VAL A 132 5.50 7.30 -0.91
CA VAL A 132 5.21 6.75 0.41
C VAL A 132 5.83 7.67 1.46
N VAL A 133 5.02 8.27 2.31
CA VAL A 133 5.49 9.26 3.29
C VAL A 133 5.10 8.84 4.69
N ASP A 134 6.09 8.79 5.57
CA ASP A 134 5.86 8.88 7.01
C ASP A 134 5.53 10.32 7.37
N ALA A 135 4.23 10.57 7.51
CA ALA A 135 3.66 11.88 7.78
C ALA A 135 3.74 12.26 9.27
N ASP A 136 4.31 11.43 10.15
CA ASP A 136 4.70 11.86 11.49
C ASP A 136 6.06 12.60 11.45
N GLN A 137 6.94 12.22 10.52
CA GLN A 137 8.29 12.79 10.37
C GLN A 137 8.40 13.88 9.30
N LEU A 138 7.67 13.74 8.19
CA LEU A 138 7.69 14.66 7.07
C LEU A 138 6.28 15.15 6.77
N ILE A 139 5.98 16.37 7.21
CA ILE A 139 4.64 16.98 7.07
C ILE A 139 4.60 17.97 5.91
N PHE A 140 3.41 18.32 5.43
CA PHE A 140 3.26 19.41 4.47
C PHE A 140 3.62 20.75 5.09
N LEU A 141 4.03 21.72 4.25
CA LEU A 141 4.30 23.08 4.71
C LEU A 141 3.12 23.67 5.49
N PRO A 142 3.39 24.42 6.58
CA PRO A 142 2.34 25.08 7.36
C PRO A 142 1.39 25.94 6.52
N ASP A 143 1.88 26.60 5.47
CA ASP A 143 1.04 27.45 4.63
C ASP A 143 0.08 26.64 3.74
N LEU A 144 0.50 25.47 3.27
CA LEU A 144 -0.39 24.51 2.61
C LEU A 144 -1.43 23.99 3.61
N LEU A 145 -1.01 23.58 4.81
CA LEU A 145 -1.91 23.08 5.85
C LEU A 145 -2.98 24.12 6.22
N ARG A 146 -2.58 25.39 6.44
CA ARG A 146 -3.49 26.49 6.82
C ARG A 146 -4.47 26.89 5.73
N ALA A 147 -4.17 26.58 4.47
CA ALA A 147 -5.07 26.84 3.36
C ALA A 147 -6.21 25.80 3.24
N GLY A 148 -6.33 24.87 4.21
CA GLY A 148 -7.42 23.89 4.28
C GLY A 148 -7.56 23.10 2.99
N ALA A 149 -8.79 22.87 2.53
CA ALA A 149 -9.06 22.08 1.33
C ALA A 149 -8.37 22.61 0.06
N LYS A 150 -8.20 23.92 -0.07
CA LYS A 150 -7.44 24.51 -1.19
C LYS A 150 -5.97 24.10 -1.11
N GLY A 151 -5.40 24.18 0.08
CA GLY A 151 -4.03 23.75 0.35
C GLY A 151 -3.81 22.27 0.06
N GLY A 152 -4.78 21.41 0.42
CA GLY A 152 -4.74 19.98 0.12
C GLY A 152 -4.64 19.70 -1.37
N ARG A 153 -5.46 20.38 -2.19
CA ARG A 153 -5.41 20.29 -3.65
C ARG A 153 -4.09 20.81 -4.23
N MET A 154 -3.62 21.95 -3.73
CA MET A 154 -2.34 22.53 -4.15
C MET A 154 -1.16 21.59 -3.83
N ALA A 155 -1.18 20.96 -2.66
CA ALA A 155 -0.17 19.99 -2.25
C ALA A 155 -0.19 18.75 -3.16
N ALA A 156 -1.37 18.19 -3.42
CA ALA A 156 -1.54 17.04 -4.32
C ALA A 156 -1.01 17.34 -5.73
N GLU A 157 -1.36 18.50 -6.28
CA GLU A 157 -0.88 18.95 -7.59
C GLU A 157 0.64 19.17 -7.60
N ALA A 158 1.18 19.78 -6.53
CA ALA A 158 2.62 20.00 -6.40
C ALA A 158 3.42 18.69 -6.31
N VAL A 159 2.93 17.68 -5.55
CA VAL A 159 3.56 16.35 -5.52
C VAL A 159 3.55 15.73 -6.91
N LYS A 160 2.40 15.71 -7.60
CA LYS A 160 2.29 15.11 -8.93
C LYS A 160 3.21 15.79 -9.94
N ARG A 161 3.26 17.13 -9.95
CA ARG A 161 4.13 17.90 -10.83
C ARG A 161 5.62 17.60 -10.59
N ASN A 162 6.05 17.61 -9.33
CA ASN A 162 7.45 17.30 -9.01
C ASN A 162 7.85 15.87 -9.40
N VAL A 163 6.94 14.91 -9.22
CA VAL A 163 7.18 13.53 -9.70
C VAL A 163 7.33 13.49 -11.22
N ALA A 164 6.48 14.22 -11.95
CA ALA A 164 6.54 14.31 -13.41
C ALA A 164 7.85 14.93 -13.89
N ASP A 165 8.27 16.02 -13.25
CA ASP A 165 9.53 16.71 -13.53
C ASP A 165 10.74 15.80 -13.27
N ASP A 166 10.76 15.08 -12.15
CA ASP A 166 11.85 14.17 -11.78
C ASP A 166 12.01 13.01 -12.79
N VAL A 167 10.91 12.52 -13.39
CA VAL A 167 10.94 11.43 -14.39
C VAL A 167 10.94 11.93 -15.83
N GLY A 168 10.85 13.25 -16.06
CA GLY A 168 10.86 13.87 -17.38
C GLY A 168 9.63 13.53 -18.23
N ALA A 169 8.45 13.38 -17.62
CA ALA A 169 7.20 13.04 -18.30
C ALA A 169 6.14 14.14 -18.14
N PRO A 170 5.16 14.26 -19.07
CA PRO A 170 4.01 15.13 -18.88
C PRO A 170 3.17 14.73 -17.66
N VAL A 171 2.69 15.72 -16.91
CA VAL A 171 1.95 15.53 -15.65
C VAL A 171 0.66 14.74 -15.83
N ASP A 172 0.03 14.86 -17.00
CA ASP A 172 -1.20 14.17 -17.40
C ASP A 172 -0.96 12.73 -17.90
N GLU A 173 0.27 12.39 -18.25
CA GLU A 173 0.64 11.05 -18.75
C GLU A 173 1.11 10.09 -17.65
N ILE A 174 1.40 10.60 -16.44
CA ILE A 174 1.86 9.76 -15.33
C ILE A 174 0.72 9.32 -14.41
N ASP A 175 0.78 8.06 -13.98
CA ASP A 175 0.03 7.56 -12.83
C ASP A 175 0.86 7.68 -11.55
N VAL A 176 0.33 8.40 -10.57
CA VAL A 176 0.98 8.58 -9.27
C VAL A 176 0.06 8.05 -8.18
N ARG A 177 0.61 7.22 -7.30
CA ARG A 177 -0.04 6.76 -6.07
C ARG A 177 0.66 7.43 -4.90
N ILE A 178 -0.09 8.14 -4.07
CA ILE A 178 0.47 8.84 -2.91
C ILE A 178 -0.16 8.27 -1.65
N GLU A 179 0.67 7.79 -0.74
CA GLU A 179 0.23 7.22 0.52
C GLU A 179 0.97 7.89 1.69
N LEU A 180 0.17 8.54 2.52
CA LEU A 180 0.62 9.20 3.73
C LEU A 180 0.24 8.33 4.92
N PHE A 181 1.21 7.96 5.75
CA PHE A 181 1.00 7.16 6.96
C PHE A 181 1.29 8.01 8.18
N ALA A 182 0.35 8.06 9.13
CA ALA A 182 0.57 8.77 10.38
C ALA A 182 -0.20 8.11 11.53
N ASN A 183 0.37 8.22 12.73
CA ASN A 183 -0.44 8.11 13.94
C ASN A 183 -1.28 9.39 14.08
N SER A 184 -2.52 9.37 13.60
CA SER A 184 -3.37 10.57 13.56
C SER A 184 -3.54 11.23 14.93
N ALA A 185 -3.50 10.46 16.03
CA ALA A 185 -3.58 11.05 17.37
C ALA A 185 -2.30 11.84 17.71
N GLY A 186 -1.13 11.25 17.43
CA GLY A 186 0.18 11.90 17.60
C GLY A 186 0.32 13.14 16.72
N LEU A 187 0.02 13.01 15.43
CA LEU A 187 0.09 14.11 14.46
C LEU A 187 -0.81 15.28 14.85
N ARG A 188 -2.07 15.03 15.24
CA ARG A 188 -2.99 16.09 15.70
C ARG A 188 -2.47 16.78 16.96
N GLY A 189 -1.95 16.01 17.93
CA GLY A 189 -1.34 16.57 19.13
C GLY A 189 -0.13 17.46 18.80
N PHE A 190 0.70 17.02 17.86
CA PHE A 190 1.85 17.77 17.36
C PHE A 190 1.43 19.08 16.66
N LEU A 191 0.50 19.03 15.71
CA LEU A 191 0.04 20.21 14.96
C LEU A 191 -0.60 21.26 15.87
N ASN A 192 -1.38 20.82 16.86
CA ASN A 192 -1.99 21.70 17.84
C ASN A 192 -0.95 22.29 18.82
N GLY A 193 -0.05 21.46 19.34
CA GLY A 193 0.99 21.88 20.29
C GLY A 193 1.97 22.90 19.69
N THR A 194 2.30 22.76 18.41
CA THR A 194 3.14 23.70 17.65
C THR A 194 2.37 24.91 17.10
N LYS A 195 1.04 24.98 17.30
CA LYS A 195 0.15 25.99 16.71
C LYS A 195 0.32 26.10 15.19
N THR A 196 0.61 24.98 14.52
CA THR A 196 0.82 24.94 13.08
C THR A 196 -0.48 25.24 12.33
N VAL A 197 -1.56 24.53 12.70
CA VAL A 197 -2.89 24.63 12.10
C VAL A 197 -3.93 24.12 13.10
N SER A 198 -5.17 24.62 13.02
CA SER A 198 -6.28 24.04 13.81
C SER A 198 -6.66 22.66 13.28
N LEU A 199 -7.24 21.81 14.13
CA LEU A 199 -7.63 20.46 13.72
C LEU A 199 -8.68 20.48 12.60
N GLU A 200 -9.64 21.39 12.67
CA GLU A 200 -10.68 21.57 11.64
C GLU A 200 -10.08 21.88 10.27
N VAL A 201 -9.17 22.87 10.20
CA VAL A 201 -8.52 23.25 8.94
C VAL A 201 -7.59 22.14 8.44
N PHE A 202 -6.96 21.39 9.34
CA PHE A 202 -6.20 20.19 8.96
C PHE A 202 -7.09 19.10 8.34
N TYR A 203 -8.28 18.86 8.88
CA TYR A 203 -9.24 17.94 8.28
C TYR A 203 -9.67 18.40 6.88
N ASP A 204 -9.96 19.69 6.71
CA ASP A 204 -10.27 20.25 5.39
C ASP A 204 -9.10 20.04 4.41
N PHE A 205 -7.87 20.26 4.87
CA PHE A 205 -6.66 19.97 4.08
C PHE A 205 -6.60 18.51 3.63
N LEU A 206 -6.80 17.56 4.56
CA LEU A 206 -6.81 16.13 4.22
C LEU A 206 -7.88 15.81 3.18
N LEU A 207 -9.11 16.33 3.32
CA LEU A 207 -10.19 16.13 2.35
C LEU A 207 -9.82 16.70 0.97
N GLY A 208 -9.22 17.90 0.93
CA GLY A 208 -8.73 18.48 -0.31
C GLY A 208 -7.66 17.63 -0.99
N PHE A 209 -6.75 17.04 -0.20
CA PHE A 209 -5.67 16.20 -0.69
C PHE A 209 -6.19 14.85 -1.23
N ILE A 210 -6.90 14.07 -0.41
CA ILE A 210 -7.34 12.72 -0.78
C ILE A 210 -8.37 12.74 -1.92
N ASN A 211 -9.20 13.78 -2.02
CA ASN A 211 -10.17 13.89 -3.11
C ASN A 211 -9.56 14.40 -4.42
N SER A 212 -8.25 14.73 -4.45
CA SER A 212 -7.59 15.14 -5.69
C SER A 212 -7.32 13.97 -6.64
N SER A 213 -7.32 12.74 -6.14
CA SER A 213 -7.22 11.52 -6.96
C SER A 213 -7.72 10.32 -6.15
N PRO A 214 -8.43 9.36 -6.76
CA PRO A 214 -8.83 8.12 -6.08
C PRO A 214 -7.63 7.26 -5.64
N LEU A 215 -6.42 7.59 -6.09
CA LEU A 215 -5.17 6.90 -5.75
C LEU A 215 -4.38 7.59 -4.64
N TYR A 216 -4.88 8.70 -4.08
CA TYR A 216 -4.24 9.43 -2.99
C TYR A 216 -4.89 9.05 -1.66
N ARG A 217 -4.06 8.67 -0.68
CA ARG A 217 -4.51 8.08 0.58
C ARG A 217 -3.82 8.73 1.76
N PHE A 218 -4.61 8.94 2.80
CA PHE A 218 -4.11 9.19 4.16
C PHE A 218 -4.55 8.00 5.03
N VAL A 219 -3.57 7.34 5.64
CA VAL A 219 -3.77 6.09 6.38
C VAL A 219 -3.43 6.30 7.85
N ASP A 220 -4.44 6.22 8.70
CA ASP A 220 -4.24 6.15 10.14
C ASP A 220 -3.57 4.82 10.51
N THR A 221 -2.45 4.89 11.22
CA THR A 221 -1.70 3.72 11.66
C THR A 221 -2.08 3.25 13.06
N GLY A 222 -2.94 4.00 13.76
CA GLY A 222 -3.32 3.75 15.14
C GLY A 222 -2.33 4.37 16.12
N ARG A 223 -2.50 4.04 17.41
CA ARG A 223 -1.80 4.72 18.51
C ARG A 223 -0.49 4.05 18.94
N ALA A 224 -0.17 2.89 18.38
CA ALA A 224 1.04 2.17 18.76
C ALA A 224 2.29 2.97 18.35
N LEU A 225 3.31 2.92 19.21
CA LEU A 225 4.63 3.47 18.92
C LEU A 225 5.17 2.80 17.64
N GLN A 226 5.74 3.60 16.73
CA GLN A 226 6.25 3.15 15.43
C GLN A 226 5.22 2.47 14.50
N SER A 227 3.93 2.72 14.72
CA SER A 227 2.89 2.17 13.84
C SER A 227 2.97 2.71 12.41
N ALA A 228 3.34 3.99 12.25
CA ALA A 228 3.62 4.61 10.96
C ALA A 228 4.82 3.94 10.28
N ASP A 229 5.97 3.87 10.96
CA ASP A 229 7.20 3.24 10.48
C ASP A 229 6.97 1.83 9.94
N ASN A 230 6.23 1.02 10.70
CA ASN A 230 5.97 -0.37 10.33
C ASN A 230 5.13 -0.49 9.04
N LYS A 231 4.13 0.37 8.85
CA LYS A 231 3.33 0.39 7.62
C LYS A 231 4.15 0.95 6.45
N VAL A 232 4.88 2.03 6.66
CA VAL A 232 5.74 2.63 5.64
C VAL A 232 6.77 1.63 5.15
N ARG A 233 7.50 0.92 6.04
CA ARG A 233 8.47 -0.13 5.65
C ARG A 233 7.84 -1.20 4.77
N ALA A 234 6.68 -1.72 5.17
CA ALA A 234 6.01 -2.79 4.43
C ALA A 234 5.57 -2.33 3.03
N VAL A 235 4.86 -1.20 2.96
CA VAL A 235 4.32 -0.66 1.70
C VAL A 235 5.42 -0.14 0.78
N PHE A 236 6.45 0.51 1.33
CA PHE A 236 7.63 0.93 0.59
C PHE A 236 8.30 -0.25 -0.12
N VAL A 237 8.59 -1.32 0.61
CA VAL A 237 9.27 -2.48 0.02
C VAL A 237 8.36 -3.21 -0.96
N ASP A 238 7.06 -3.30 -0.68
CA ASP A 238 6.07 -3.89 -1.60
C ASP A 238 6.08 -3.15 -2.96
N TYR A 239 6.01 -1.82 -2.95
CA TYR A 239 6.11 -1.02 -4.17
C TYR A 239 7.44 -1.16 -4.88
N VAL A 240 8.57 -1.21 -4.17
CA VAL A 240 9.88 -1.44 -4.82
C VAL A 240 9.99 -2.84 -5.42
N LEU A 241 9.19 -3.81 -5.00
CA LEU A 241 9.16 -5.17 -5.55
C LEU A 241 8.11 -5.35 -6.65
N ASP A 242 7.12 -4.46 -6.74
CA ASP A 242 6.13 -4.47 -7.81
C ASP A 242 6.78 -4.12 -9.15
N ASN A 243 6.57 -4.98 -10.16
CA ASN A 243 7.11 -4.79 -11.51
C ASN A 243 6.43 -3.63 -12.26
N ASP A 244 5.24 -3.21 -11.84
CA ASP A 244 4.50 -2.11 -12.44
C ASP A 244 4.82 -0.75 -11.79
N CYS A 245 5.46 -0.75 -10.62
CA CYS A 245 5.85 0.48 -9.92
C CYS A 245 7.22 1.01 -10.34
N GLU A 246 7.32 1.82 -11.40
CA GLU A 246 8.61 2.20 -12.00
C GLU A 246 9.60 2.84 -11.02
N GLN A 247 9.09 3.76 -10.18
CA GLN A 247 9.86 4.51 -9.20
C GLN A 247 9.09 4.64 -7.88
N VAL A 248 9.81 4.64 -6.76
CA VAL A 248 9.28 4.87 -5.43
C VAL A 248 10.00 6.02 -4.75
N TYR A 249 9.23 7.01 -4.32
CA TYR A 249 9.69 8.10 -3.47
C TYR A 249 9.33 7.75 -2.03
N ILE A 250 10.33 7.72 -1.14
CA ILE A 250 10.10 7.54 0.30
C ILE A 250 10.45 8.81 1.06
N GLY A 251 9.56 9.26 1.95
CA GLY A 251 9.72 10.43 2.80
C GLY A 251 9.65 10.12 4.30
N GLY A 252 10.21 10.99 5.12
CA GLY A 252 10.19 10.87 6.59
C GLY A 252 11.39 10.14 7.19
N LEU A 253 12.56 10.22 6.56
CA LEU A 253 13.78 9.54 6.98
C LEU A 253 14.53 10.26 8.12
N GLY A 254 13.82 10.97 9.01
CA GLY A 254 14.41 11.83 10.03
C GLY A 254 15.16 11.09 11.15
N ASP A 255 14.85 9.82 11.38
CA ASP A 255 15.31 9.05 12.56
C ASP A 255 16.17 7.82 12.20
N TYR A 256 16.58 7.69 10.93
CA TYR A 256 17.28 6.51 10.42
C TYR A 256 16.45 5.20 10.41
N GLY A 257 15.12 5.29 10.61
CA GLY A 257 14.22 4.15 10.77
C GLY A 257 14.08 3.23 9.55
N TYR A 258 14.51 3.67 8.36
CA TYR A 258 14.37 2.93 7.09
C TYR A 258 15.69 2.37 6.55
N ARG A 259 16.78 2.45 7.33
CA ARG A 259 18.12 2.01 6.90
C ARG A 259 18.17 0.54 6.52
N ALA A 260 17.53 -0.33 7.29
CA ALA A 260 17.61 -1.78 7.08
C ALA A 260 16.99 -2.20 5.73
N GLU A 261 15.91 -1.52 5.35
CA GLU A 261 15.23 -1.68 4.07
C GLU A 261 16.13 -1.20 2.93
N LEU A 262 16.69 0.02 3.04
CA LEU A 262 17.61 0.56 2.03
C LEU A 262 18.86 -0.31 1.85
N ASP A 263 19.46 -0.81 2.94
CA ASP A 263 20.59 -1.74 2.91
C ASP A 263 20.22 -3.06 2.20
N SER A 264 19.00 -3.54 2.39
CA SER A 264 18.49 -4.74 1.73
C SER A 264 18.27 -4.52 0.24
N LEU A 265 17.63 -3.40 -0.13
CA LEU A 265 17.43 -3.01 -1.53
C LEU A 265 18.75 -2.76 -2.26
N ARG A 266 19.78 -2.27 -1.54
CA ARG A 266 21.15 -2.14 -2.08
C ARG A 266 21.71 -3.48 -2.51
N ARG A 267 21.65 -4.48 -1.62
CA ARG A 267 22.13 -5.84 -1.89
C ARG A 267 21.36 -6.51 -3.03
N LEU A 268 20.06 -6.20 -3.16
CA LEU A 268 19.20 -6.68 -4.23
C LEU A 268 19.33 -5.88 -5.55
N LYS A 269 20.18 -4.85 -5.59
CA LYS A 269 20.37 -3.96 -6.76
C LYS A 269 19.09 -3.20 -7.19
N LEU A 270 18.14 -3.02 -6.28
CA LEU A 270 16.85 -2.36 -6.52
C LEU A 270 16.83 -0.87 -6.16
N LEU A 271 17.91 -0.35 -5.56
CA LEU A 271 17.99 1.07 -5.17
C LEU A 271 17.85 2.06 -6.34
N HIS A 272 18.05 1.64 -7.59
CA HIS A 272 17.86 2.53 -8.74
C HIS A 272 16.41 3.01 -8.86
N ARG A 273 15.45 2.28 -8.28
CA ARG A 273 14.03 2.60 -8.24
C ARG A 273 13.62 3.50 -7.07
N VAL A 274 14.58 3.95 -6.24
CA VAL A 274 14.27 4.63 -4.96
C VAL A 274 14.83 6.05 -4.95
N SER A 275 13.93 7.01 -4.72
CA SER A 275 14.21 8.42 -4.47
C SER A 275 13.84 8.79 -3.04
N LEU A 276 14.57 9.72 -2.44
CA LEU A 276 14.43 10.06 -1.02
C LEU A 276 13.95 11.50 -0.84
N LEU A 277 12.88 11.68 -0.09
CA LEU A 277 12.22 12.96 0.17
C LEU A 277 12.52 13.49 1.57
N GLY A 278 12.74 14.80 1.66
CA GLY A 278 12.80 15.50 2.95
C GLY A 278 13.92 15.01 3.86
N ILE A 279 15.06 14.59 3.31
CA ILE A 279 16.16 14.11 4.14
C ILE A 279 16.88 15.29 4.83
N PRO A 280 17.09 15.25 6.16
CA PRO A 280 17.87 16.27 6.87
C PRO A 280 19.28 16.42 6.32
N ASP A 281 19.84 17.63 6.29
CA ASP A 281 21.16 17.86 5.68
C ASP A 281 22.31 17.14 6.40
N TYR A 282 22.19 16.90 7.71
CA TYR A 282 23.17 16.13 8.48
C TYR A 282 23.30 14.68 8.01
N THR A 283 22.32 14.14 7.28
CA THR A 283 22.39 12.77 6.75
C THR A 283 23.52 12.58 5.74
N ARG A 284 23.97 13.67 5.08
CA ARG A 284 25.12 13.65 4.16
C ARG A 284 26.42 13.26 4.84
N VAL A 285 26.57 13.58 6.12
CA VAL A 285 27.75 13.26 6.94
C VAL A 285 27.51 12.08 7.89
N SER A 286 26.27 11.60 7.98
CA SER A 286 25.90 10.46 8.82
C SER A 286 26.51 9.17 8.32
N ARG A 287 27.06 8.36 9.24
CA ARG A 287 27.53 6.99 8.95
C ARG A 287 26.42 6.07 8.43
N PHE A 288 25.15 6.43 8.64
CA PHE A 288 24.00 5.61 8.29
C PHE A 288 23.40 5.94 6.93
N TYR A 289 23.30 7.23 6.59
CA TYR A 289 22.64 7.67 5.36
C TYR A 289 23.55 8.27 4.28
N ARG A 290 24.84 8.47 4.55
CA ARG A 290 25.76 9.07 3.56
C ARG A 290 25.77 8.32 2.22
N ASP A 291 25.70 6.98 2.25
CA ASP A 291 25.70 6.14 1.05
C ASP A 291 24.42 6.28 0.19
N TYR A 292 23.39 6.94 0.73
CA TYR A 292 22.10 7.16 0.09
C TYR A 292 21.82 8.64 -0.20
N ALA A 293 22.65 9.57 0.30
CA ALA A 293 22.42 11.00 0.22
C ALA A 293 22.26 11.54 -1.22
N GLN A 294 22.93 10.91 -2.18
CA GLN A 294 22.83 11.22 -3.62
C GLN A 294 21.45 10.88 -4.22
N ARG A 295 20.59 10.16 -3.50
CA ARG A 295 19.21 9.86 -3.90
C ARG A 295 18.20 10.88 -3.38
N LYS A 296 18.66 11.89 -2.63
CA LYS A 296 17.82 13.01 -2.22
C LYS A 296 17.34 13.74 -3.46
N VAL A 297 16.02 13.80 -3.63
CA VAL A 297 15.41 14.68 -4.62
C VAL A 297 15.06 16.01 -3.96
N SER A 298 15.13 17.09 -4.74
CA SER A 298 14.81 18.44 -4.29
C SER A 298 13.66 18.95 -5.13
N TRP A 299 12.47 18.94 -4.55
CA TRP A 299 11.25 19.37 -5.22
C TRP A 299 11.12 20.88 -5.21
N ALA A 300 10.70 21.45 -6.33
CA ALA A 300 10.48 22.88 -6.46
C ALA A 300 9.30 23.33 -5.58
N GLY A 301 9.47 24.48 -4.92
CA GLY A 301 8.42 25.11 -4.12
C GLY A 301 8.14 24.47 -2.77
N ASP A 302 9.09 23.71 -2.21
CA ASP A 302 9.06 23.06 -0.89
C ASP A 302 7.67 22.51 -0.52
N VAL A 303 7.33 21.28 -0.92
CA VAL A 303 6.01 20.72 -0.56
C VAL A 303 5.95 20.29 0.90
N PHE A 304 7.08 19.82 1.41
CA PHE A 304 7.21 19.20 2.72
C PHE A 304 8.22 19.93 3.61
N ILE A 305 8.07 19.73 4.92
CA ILE A 305 9.00 20.16 5.95
C ILE A 305 9.14 19.05 7.00
N LEU A 306 10.35 18.89 7.53
CA LEU A 306 10.58 17.96 8.62
C LEU A 306 9.88 18.44 9.89
N ASN A 307 9.26 17.51 10.63
CA ASN A 307 8.63 17.82 11.90
C ASN A 307 9.62 18.49 12.89
N GLN A 308 10.90 18.10 12.86
CA GLN A 308 11.98 18.66 13.67
C GLN A 308 12.17 20.15 13.40
N GLN A 309 12.16 20.56 12.13
CA GLN A 309 12.29 21.96 11.74
C GLN A 309 11.09 22.79 12.22
N VAL A 310 9.90 22.18 12.30
CA VAL A 310 8.71 22.83 12.85
C VAL A 310 8.80 22.96 14.38
N ARG A 311 9.33 21.93 15.08
CA ARG A 311 9.61 21.99 16.53
C ARG A 311 10.59 23.11 16.87
N GLU A 312 11.70 23.17 16.14
CA GLU A 312 12.73 24.21 16.29
C GLU A 312 12.13 25.61 16.12
N LYS A 313 11.31 25.82 15.07
CA LYS A 313 10.61 27.10 14.85
C LYS A 313 9.59 27.44 15.94
N ALA A 314 8.98 26.44 16.56
CA ALA A 314 8.03 26.61 17.65
C ALA A 314 8.70 26.79 19.03
N GLY A 315 10.01 26.59 19.13
CA GLY A 315 10.76 26.64 20.40
C GLY A 315 10.45 25.45 21.32
N ILE A 316 10.14 24.29 20.75
CA ILE A 316 9.76 23.04 21.45
C ILE A 316 10.81 21.96 21.17
#